data_AF-A0A8K1FLA5-F1
#
_entry.id   AF-A0A8K1FLA5-F1
#
_cell.length_a   1.000
_cell.length_b   1.000
_cell.length_c   1.000
_cell.angle_alpha   90.00
_cell.angle_beta   90.00
_cell.angle_gamma   90.00
#
_symmetry.space_group_name_H-M   'P 1'
#
loop_
_entity.id
_entity.type
_entity.pdbx_description
1 polymer ?
#
loop_
_entity_poly.entity_id
_entity_poly.type
_entity_poly.pdbx_seq_one_letter_code
_entity_poly.pdbx_strand_id
1 'polypeptide(L)'
;MFWKAIMLFLGLYLSFSVRNVLTDFQESIWIVASTVVVLVASLVVLPLTHMVQLNASVVFLILAAVLFVSTASVMGMMLVPKLFRLHKLAKSTVSSQENLTTIGSLRTTAGDMSKGSSTKRIAVTPASAIVDISPSVSGELAVGVFSILAAEVYGYPVSLLYVDAWLNIYVNESAKVGLLGYIGVAGIYTTTDFVVDSNDLTKHPVPLSAEFWRNYATVDDLIDAVSYSKLKLRTDFFPPKDGGPYCEDDTFGCKDHCYKTHACTLREDQNKECAVVILMYADWDPGYVQAVMSNLEIPTYFCFLGYEGTQNSFHFDHPGLFQRIALPEAIPERVALSTGTFGELGYGEKTTNPVDVDLAETDLMKFASLLALETEALGSLIGRFSIKELDMHNMIRDYNAAWKDPNHGDVAFDIACKWVKENYDVWSVWLQRLPLCTFDEHVTYAIEGCGNASTTQGVKFMWKQPDPDDPTKPWICDGGLMKLPQDLPINRSCDWVNTNPDKWKTWTEAKPECDTSFYTYTISLCDA
;
A
#
# COMPACT_ATOMS: atom_id res chain seq x y z
N MET A 1 22.75 -12.14 29.95
CA MET A 1 23.93 -12.22 29.07
C MET A 1 23.83 -13.34 28.04
N PHE A 2 23.76 -14.62 28.44
CA PHE A 2 23.81 -15.81 27.56
C PHE A 2 23.11 -15.68 26.17
N TRP A 3 21.83 -15.33 26.12
CA TRP A 3 21.09 -15.15 24.85
C TRP A 3 21.70 -14.10 23.90
N LYS A 4 22.24 -12.99 24.44
CA LYS A 4 22.94 -11.96 23.64
C LYS A 4 24.25 -12.50 23.06
N ALA A 5 24.94 -13.40 23.76
CA ALA A 5 26.14 -14.05 23.24
C ALA A 5 25.79 -15.04 22.12
N ILE A 6 24.72 -15.84 22.26
CA ILE A 6 24.20 -16.72 21.20
C ILE A 6 23.90 -15.93 19.92
N MET A 7 23.14 -14.83 20.05
CA MET A 7 22.82 -13.95 18.91
C MET A 7 24.06 -13.35 18.24
N LEU A 8 25.06 -12.93 19.03
CA LEU A 8 26.30 -12.37 18.50
C LEU A 8 27.13 -13.43 17.75
N PHE A 9 27.28 -14.64 18.33
CA PHE A 9 27.98 -15.75 17.65
C PHE A 9 27.25 -16.24 16.40
N LEU A 10 25.91 -16.28 16.41
CA LEU A 10 25.10 -16.62 15.24
C LEU A 10 25.27 -15.57 14.13
N GLY A 11 25.21 -14.28 14.47
CA GLY A 11 25.47 -13.19 13.51
C GLY A 11 26.88 -13.26 12.91
N LEU A 12 27.89 -13.54 13.73
CA LEU A 12 29.28 -13.70 13.27
C LEU A 12 29.46 -14.95 12.38
N TYR A 13 28.78 -16.06 12.68
CA TYR A 13 28.77 -17.27 11.85
C TYR A 13 28.10 -17.04 10.48
N LEU A 14 26.93 -16.41 10.45
CA LEU A 14 26.22 -16.06 9.22
C LEU A 14 27.06 -15.09 8.36
N SER A 15 27.61 -14.04 8.99
CA SER A 15 28.44 -13.04 8.32
C SER A 15 29.73 -13.65 7.75
N PHE A 16 30.37 -14.59 8.46
CA PHE A 16 31.51 -15.36 7.95
C PHE A 16 31.13 -16.31 6.80
N SER A 17 29.91 -16.85 6.78
CA SER A 17 29.46 -17.79 5.74
C SER A 17 29.18 -17.09 4.41
N VAL A 18 28.63 -15.85 4.45
CA VAL A 18 28.26 -15.08 3.24
C VAL A 18 29.46 -14.39 2.56
N ARG A 19 30.63 -14.32 3.22
CA ARG A 19 31.81 -13.54 2.77
C ARG A 19 32.41 -13.90 1.39
N ASN A 20 32.03 -15.03 0.80
CA ASN A 20 32.53 -15.53 -0.49
C ASN A 20 31.46 -15.52 -1.61
N VAL A 21 30.28 -14.93 -1.37
CA VAL A 21 29.18 -14.83 -2.35
C VAL A 21 29.42 -13.66 -3.34
N LEU A 22 28.70 -13.65 -4.46
CA LEU A 22 28.90 -12.80 -5.64
C LEU A 22 29.15 -11.29 -5.38
N THR A 23 29.90 -10.68 -6.30
CA THR A 23 30.64 -9.42 -6.09
C THR A 23 29.81 -8.15 -5.92
N ASP A 24 28.50 -8.18 -6.17
CA ASP A 24 27.64 -7.00 -6.01
C ASP A 24 27.37 -6.63 -4.55
N PHE A 25 27.44 -7.60 -3.64
CA PHE A 25 27.27 -7.39 -2.19
C PHE A 25 28.61 -7.20 -1.45
N GLN A 26 29.39 -6.21 -1.88
CA GLN A 26 30.61 -5.74 -1.17
C GLN A 26 30.37 -5.25 0.27
N GLU A 27 29.12 -5.21 0.75
CA GLU A 27 28.79 -4.82 2.13
C GLU A 27 29.10 -5.92 3.16
N SER A 28 29.14 -7.19 2.74
CA SER A 28 29.36 -8.34 3.62
C SER A 28 30.64 -8.22 4.49
N ILE A 29 31.75 -7.78 3.91
CA ILE A 29 33.03 -7.59 4.61
C ILE A 29 32.97 -6.51 5.70
N TRP A 30 32.17 -5.46 5.49
CA TRP A 30 31.98 -4.37 6.47
C TRP A 30 31.06 -4.81 7.61
N ILE A 31 30.09 -5.69 7.34
CA ILE A 31 29.26 -6.34 8.36
C ILE A 31 30.11 -7.28 9.23
N VAL A 32 31.01 -8.08 8.64
CA VAL A 32 31.97 -8.91 9.40
C VAL A 32 32.82 -8.03 10.31
N ALA A 33 33.45 -6.98 9.76
CA ALA A 33 34.32 -6.08 10.51
C ALA A 33 33.59 -5.40 11.67
N SER A 34 32.38 -4.88 11.43
CA SER A 34 31.53 -4.25 12.44
C SER A 34 31.16 -5.21 13.57
N THR A 35 30.82 -6.47 13.24
CA THR A 35 30.47 -7.50 14.22
C THR A 35 31.67 -7.87 15.10
N VAL A 36 32.89 -7.90 14.54
CA VAL A 36 34.13 -8.12 15.30
C VAL A 36 34.44 -6.95 16.24
N VAL A 37 34.19 -5.69 15.84
CA VAL A 37 34.32 -4.53 16.74
C VAL A 37 33.38 -4.64 17.95
N VAL A 38 32.12 -5.05 17.73
CA VAL A 38 31.14 -5.24 18.82
C VAL A 38 31.51 -6.43 19.73
N LEU A 39 32.07 -7.51 19.18
CA LEU A 39 32.63 -8.63 19.95
C LEU A 39 33.75 -8.16 20.88
N VAL A 40 34.74 -7.43 20.36
CA VAL A 40 35.90 -6.93 21.13
C VAL A 40 35.45 -5.93 22.19
N ALA A 41 34.56 -4.99 21.86
CA ALA A 41 34.01 -4.04 22.83
C ALA A 41 33.27 -4.78 23.97
N SER A 42 32.49 -5.82 23.66
CA SER A 42 31.80 -6.64 24.66
C SER A 42 32.78 -7.40 25.56
N LEU A 43 33.88 -7.95 24.99
CA LEU A 43 34.93 -8.64 25.74
C LEU A 43 35.78 -7.71 26.63
N VAL A 44 35.82 -6.40 26.34
CA VAL A 44 36.44 -5.39 27.23
C VAL A 44 35.46 -4.92 28.32
N VAL A 45 34.19 -4.71 27.99
CA VAL A 45 33.17 -4.23 28.93
C VAL A 45 32.84 -5.29 30.01
N LEU A 46 32.64 -6.56 29.63
CA LEU A 46 32.16 -7.59 30.57
C LEU A 46 33.10 -7.86 31.76
N PRO A 47 34.44 -7.95 31.59
CA PRO A 47 35.36 -8.03 32.73
C PRO A 47 35.39 -6.72 33.54
N LEU A 48 35.32 -5.56 32.88
CA LEU A 48 35.37 -4.26 33.55
C LEU A 48 34.15 -4.03 34.45
N THR A 49 32.96 -4.50 34.06
CA THR A 49 31.72 -4.34 34.86
C THR A 49 31.55 -5.38 35.97
N HIS A 50 32.30 -6.49 35.95
CA HIS A 50 32.06 -7.63 36.86
C HIS A 50 33.28 -8.12 37.65
N MET A 51 34.51 -7.86 37.19
CA MET A 51 35.75 -8.34 37.82
C MET A 51 36.61 -7.20 38.40
N VAL A 52 36.34 -5.94 38.04
CA VAL A 52 37.21 -4.80 38.34
C VAL A 52 36.52 -3.79 39.25
N GLN A 53 36.95 -3.72 40.52
CA GLN A 53 36.49 -2.70 41.47
C GLN A 53 37.35 -1.43 41.35
N LEU A 54 36.96 -0.53 40.45
CA LEU A 54 37.52 0.82 40.30
C LEU A 54 36.51 1.88 40.78
N ASN A 55 37.01 3.09 41.06
CA ASN A 55 36.17 4.25 41.41
C ASN A 55 35.10 4.47 40.33
N ALA A 56 33.84 4.69 40.76
CA ALA A 56 32.67 4.73 39.86
C ALA A 56 32.83 5.71 38.69
N SER A 57 33.44 6.88 38.91
CA SER A 57 33.73 7.88 37.86
C SER A 57 34.70 7.35 36.79
N VAL A 58 35.69 6.54 37.17
CA VAL A 58 36.66 5.93 36.25
C VAL A 58 35.99 4.83 35.43
N VAL A 59 35.18 3.98 36.07
CA VAL A 59 34.39 2.96 35.39
C VAL A 59 33.44 3.60 34.38
N PHE A 60 32.71 4.65 34.77
CA PHE A 60 31.80 5.40 33.89
C PHE A 60 32.53 6.00 32.67
N LEU A 61 33.67 6.66 32.87
CA LEU A 61 34.44 7.26 31.77
C LEU A 61 34.96 6.21 30.78
N ILE A 62 35.47 5.06 31.26
CA ILE A 62 35.96 3.99 30.38
C ILE A 62 34.79 3.35 29.61
N LEU A 63 33.66 3.07 30.28
CA LEU A 63 32.46 2.53 29.61
C LEU A 63 31.91 3.49 28.55
N ALA A 64 31.80 4.78 28.86
CA ALA A 64 31.37 5.80 27.91
C ALA A 64 32.30 5.90 26.69
N ALA A 65 33.62 5.86 26.91
CA ALA A 65 34.62 5.89 25.85
C ALA A 65 34.56 4.64 24.94
N VAL A 66 34.48 3.43 25.52
CA VAL A 66 34.39 2.17 24.75
C VAL A 66 33.09 2.12 23.95
N LEU A 67 31.96 2.50 24.55
CA LEU A 67 30.68 2.58 23.84
C LEU A 67 30.75 3.59 22.67
N PHE A 68 31.19 4.82 22.92
CA PHE A 68 31.29 5.86 21.90
C PHE A 68 32.18 5.45 20.73
N VAL A 69 33.39 4.93 21.01
CA VAL A 69 34.32 4.47 19.98
C VAL A 69 33.74 3.28 19.19
N SER A 70 33.07 2.33 19.85
CA SER A 70 32.46 1.18 19.15
C SER A 70 31.32 1.61 18.21
N THR A 71 30.39 2.46 18.68
CA THR A 71 29.29 3.00 17.86
C THR A 71 29.80 3.83 16.69
N ALA A 72 30.77 4.74 16.93
CA ALA A 72 31.37 5.56 15.87
C ALA A 72 32.09 4.70 14.81
N SER A 73 32.76 3.63 15.23
CA SER A 73 33.46 2.70 14.32
C SER A 73 32.48 1.92 13.44
N VAL A 74 31.39 1.38 14.01
CA VAL A 74 30.36 0.66 13.25
C VAL A 74 29.65 1.58 12.25
N MET A 75 29.23 2.78 12.69
CA MET A 75 28.62 3.78 11.82
C MET A 75 29.56 4.20 10.69
N GLY A 76 30.85 4.39 10.99
CA GLY A 76 31.88 4.65 9.99
C GLY A 76 32.01 3.53 8.96
N MET A 77 32.16 2.28 9.41
CA MET A 77 32.31 1.12 8.53
C MET A 77 31.10 0.87 7.63
N MET A 78 29.88 1.16 8.08
CA MET A 78 28.66 0.95 7.29
C MET A 78 28.29 2.12 6.36
N LEU A 79 28.57 3.37 6.76
CA LEU A 79 28.14 4.55 5.99
C LEU A 79 29.21 5.08 5.02
N VAL A 80 30.49 5.05 5.39
CA VAL A 80 31.57 5.64 4.59
C VAL A 80 31.71 4.97 3.20
N PRO A 81 31.62 3.63 3.04
CA PRO A 81 31.64 3.01 1.71
C PRO A 81 30.47 3.46 0.82
N LYS A 82 29.27 3.62 1.41
CA LYS A 82 28.07 4.06 0.69
C LYS A 82 28.20 5.52 0.23
N LEU A 83 28.70 6.41 1.08
CA LEU A 83 28.98 7.81 0.74
C LEU A 83 30.03 7.93 -0.39
N PHE A 84 31.10 7.14 -0.35
CA PHE A 84 32.08 7.12 -1.45
C PHE A 84 31.50 6.54 -2.76
N ARG A 85 30.65 5.51 -2.70
CA ARG A 85 29.92 4.99 -3.88
C ARG A 85 29.00 6.06 -4.47
N LEU A 86 28.24 6.77 -3.63
CA LEU A 86 27.35 7.85 -4.04
C LEU A 86 28.11 9.02 -4.68
N HIS A 87 29.22 9.46 -4.08
CA HIS A 87 30.07 10.52 -4.61
C HIS A 87 30.75 10.13 -5.93
N LYS A 88 31.16 8.85 -6.09
CA LYS A 88 31.67 8.33 -7.36
C LYS A 88 30.59 8.35 -8.45
N LEU A 89 29.37 7.93 -8.14
CA LEU A 89 28.21 7.95 -9.05
C LEU A 89 27.85 9.38 -9.47
N ALA A 90 27.72 10.31 -8.52
CA ALA A 90 27.46 11.73 -8.80
C ALA A 90 28.52 12.37 -9.70
N LYS A 91 29.80 12.00 -9.52
CA LYS A 91 30.91 12.49 -10.37
C LYS A 91 30.86 11.94 -11.79
N SER A 92 30.26 10.77 -12.03
CA SER A 92 29.93 10.32 -13.39
C SER A 92 28.71 11.03 -13.99
N THR A 93 27.67 11.35 -13.20
CA THR A 93 26.46 12.04 -13.70
C THR A 93 26.77 13.38 -14.37
N VAL A 94 27.72 14.15 -13.80
CA VAL A 94 28.15 15.46 -14.35
C VAL A 94 28.73 15.33 -15.77
N SER A 95 29.28 14.16 -16.16
CA SER A 95 29.84 13.94 -17.49
C SER A 95 28.79 13.68 -18.59
N SER A 96 27.52 13.53 -18.23
CA SER A 96 26.43 13.19 -19.17
C SER A 96 25.42 14.32 -19.36
N GLN A 97 25.64 15.48 -18.73
CA GLN A 97 24.62 16.53 -18.57
C GLN A 97 24.70 17.69 -19.59
N GLU A 98 25.43 17.52 -20.71
CA GLU A 98 25.39 18.48 -21.84
C GLU A 98 24.28 18.17 -22.87
N ASN A 99 23.74 16.94 -22.91
CA ASN A 99 22.80 16.50 -23.96
C ASN A 99 21.52 15.87 -23.39
N LEU A 100 20.69 16.66 -22.69
CA LEU A 100 19.22 16.70 -22.89
C LEU A 100 18.55 17.78 -22.00
N THR A 101 18.51 19.02 -22.48
CA THR A 101 17.47 19.97 -22.05
C THR A 101 16.21 19.75 -22.88
N THR A 102 15.06 19.46 -22.25
CA THR A 102 13.67 19.83 -22.65
C THR A 102 12.65 19.05 -21.81
N ILE A 103 11.89 19.73 -20.95
CA ILE A 103 10.55 19.39 -20.38
C ILE A 103 10.37 17.98 -19.73
N GLY A 104 9.82 17.80 -18.52
CA GLY A 104 9.29 18.73 -17.50
C GLY A 104 8.29 18.02 -16.56
N SER A 105 8.15 18.50 -15.32
CA SER A 105 6.92 18.56 -14.46
C SER A 105 5.82 17.47 -14.60
N LEU A 106 5.31 16.76 -13.56
CA LEU A 106 5.43 16.77 -12.08
C LEU A 106 5.06 15.32 -11.57
N ARG A 107 5.52 14.79 -10.42
CA ARG A 107 4.86 14.69 -9.08
C ARG A 107 3.32 14.43 -9.04
N THR A 108 2.71 13.68 -8.10
CA THR A 108 3.22 12.81 -6.98
C THR A 108 2.19 11.77 -6.49
N THR A 109 2.76 10.78 -5.78
CA THR A 109 2.28 9.71 -4.87
C THR A 109 1.28 9.99 -3.70
N ALA A 110 0.49 8.95 -3.34
CA ALA A 110 0.17 8.36 -2.00
C ALA A 110 -1.03 8.75 -1.08
N GLY A 111 -1.78 7.74 -0.55
CA GLY A 111 -2.89 7.88 0.45
C GLY A 111 -3.07 6.83 1.60
N ASP A 112 -4.28 6.27 1.77
CA ASP A 112 -4.73 5.12 2.64
C ASP A 112 -4.95 5.22 4.18
N MET A 113 -6.07 4.61 4.68
CA MET A 113 -6.42 4.18 6.07
C MET A 113 -7.49 3.02 6.06
N SER A 114 -8.07 2.54 7.19
CA SER A 114 -9.14 1.48 7.26
C SER A 114 -9.99 1.53 8.58
N LYS A 115 -10.72 0.55 9.19
CA LYS A 115 -10.74 -0.95 9.31
C LYS A 115 -11.99 -1.44 10.13
N GLY A 116 -12.46 -2.71 10.27
CA GLY A 116 -12.14 -4.07 9.74
C GLY A 116 -12.77 -5.26 10.55
N SER A 117 -12.99 -6.49 9.98
CA SER A 117 -13.60 -7.64 10.73
C SER A 117 -13.27 -9.09 10.26
N SER A 118 -13.43 -10.07 11.19
CA SER A 118 -13.40 -11.55 11.06
C SER A 118 -12.07 -12.28 10.71
N THR A 119 -11.30 -12.63 11.75
CA THR A 119 -9.98 -13.29 11.65
C THR A 119 -10.02 -14.79 11.27
N LYS A 120 -10.12 -15.10 9.98
CA LYS A 120 -9.91 -16.47 9.46
C LYS A 120 -8.44 -16.66 9.04
N ARG A 121 -7.65 -17.45 9.78
CA ARG A 121 -6.28 -17.81 9.37
C ARG A 121 -6.30 -18.74 8.15
N ILE A 122 -6.30 -18.16 6.95
CA ILE A 122 -6.07 -18.87 5.69
C ILE A 122 -4.56 -19.11 5.55
N ALA A 123 -4.18 -20.29 5.08
CA ALA A 123 -2.77 -20.62 4.86
C ALA A 123 -2.28 -19.94 3.56
N VAL A 124 -1.37 -18.98 3.70
CA VAL A 124 -0.70 -18.33 2.56
C VAL A 124 0.11 -19.39 1.81
N THR A 125 -0.20 -19.58 0.52
CA THR A 125 0.60 -20.40 -0.38
C THR A 125 1.77 -19.58 -0.93
N PRO A 126 2.94 -20.18 -1.21
CA PRO A 126 4.18 -19.46 -1.54
C PRO A 126 4.20 -18.87 -2.98
N ALA A 127 3.04 -18.52 -3.53
CA ALA A 127 2.87 -17.99 -4.88
C ALA A 127 1.86 -16.81 -4.97
N SER A 128 1.16 -16.48 -3.89
CA SER A 128 0.24 -15.33 -3.88
C SER A 128 0.99 -14.02 -3.63
N ALA A 129 0.88 -13.09 -4.57
CA ALA A 129 1.27 -11.71 -4.31
C ALA A 129 0.29 -11.06 -3.32
N ILE A 130 0.79 -10.15 -2.48
CA ILE A 130 0.00 -9.33 -1.56
C ILE A 130 0.14 -7.87 -2.01
N VAL A 131 -1.01 -7.24 -2.26
CA VAL A 131 -1.18 -5.84 -2.62
C VAL A 131 -2.34 -5.31 -1.78
N ASP A 132 -2.01 -4.49 -0.78
CA ASP A 132 -2.96 -3.98 0.22
C ASP A 132 -3.42 -2.56 -0.17
N ILE A 133 -4.72 -2.29 -0.03
CA ILE A 133 -5.37 -0.99 -0.29
C ILE A 133 -6.49 -0.76 0.76
N SER A 134 -6.68 0.50 1.15
CA SER A 134 -7.78 1.07 1.96
C SER A 134 -9.22 0.58 1.63
N PRO A 135 -10.21 0.65 2.55
CA PRO A 135 -11.46 -0.12 2.49
C PRO A 135 -12.69 0.67 2.04
N SER A 136 -12.53 1.91 1.57
CA SER A 136 -13.65 2.61 0.95
C SER A 136 -14.17 1.77 -0.22
N VAL A 137 -15.42 1.98 -0.64
CA VAL A 137 -15.95 1.33 -1.85
C VAL A 137 -15.01 1.55 -3.06
N SER A 138 -14.36 2.72 -3.14
CA SER A 138 -13.31 3.00 -4.13
C SER A 138 -12.06 2.15 -4.00
N GLY A 139 -11.66 1.78 -2.78
CA GLY A 139 -10.57 0.86 -2.51
C GLY A 139 -10.92 -0.57 -2.92
N GLU A 140 -12.07 -1.11 -2.49
CA GLU A 140 -12.54 -2.44 -2.88
C GLU A 140 -12.65 -2.58 -4.42
N LEU A 141 -13.19 -1.57 -5.09
CA LEU A 141 -13.26 -1.51 -6.56
C LEU A 141 -11.86 -1.50 -7.20
N ALA A 142 -10.91 -0.71 -6.68
CA ALA A 142 -9.54 -0.67 -7.21
C ALA A 142 -8.80 -1.99 -6.98
N VAL A 143 -8.99 -2.63 -5.82
CA VAL A 143 -8.46 -3.96 -5.50
C VAL A 143 -9.00 -4.99 -6.49
N GLY A 144 -10.30 -4.97 -6.79
CA GLY A 144 -10.93 -5.83 -7.79
C GLY A 144 -10.28 -5.68 -9.17
N VAL A 145 -10.13 -4.45 -9.66
CA VAL A 145 -9.52 -4.17 -10.97
C VAL A 145 -8.07 -4.67 -11.01
N PHE A 146 -7.26 -4.38 -9.98
CA PHE A 146 -5.87 -4.86 -9.93
C PHE A 146 -5.78 -6.39 -9.95
N SER A 147 -6.62 -7.05 -9.16
CA SER A 147 -6.56 -8.51 -8.94
C SER A 147 -6.99 -9.30 -10.17
N ILE A 148 -8.00 -8.81 -10.89
CA ILE A 148 -8.41 -9.36 -12.19
C ILE A 148 -7.25 -9.26 -13.18
N LEU A 149 -6.58 -8.10 -13.28
CA LEU A 149 -5.45 -7.93 -14.18
C LEU A 149 -4.24 -8.79 -13.79
N ALA A 150 -3.91 -8.91 -12.50
CA ALA A 150 -2.80 -9.72 -12.03
C ALA A 150 -3.03 -11.23 -12.23
N ALA A 151 -4.27 -11.71 -12.06
CA ALA A 151 -4.64 -13.09 -12.30
C ALA A 151 -4.74 -13.44 -13.79
N GLU A 152 -5.52 -12.69 -14.57
CA GLU A 152 -5.81 -12.99 -15.99
C GLU A 152 -4.60 -12.78 -16.91
N VAL A 153 -3.78 -11.74 -16.66
CA VAL A 153 -2.65 -11.40 -17.56
C VAL A 153 -1.37 -12.16 -17.21
N TYR A 154 -1.16 -12.44 -15.92
CA TYR A 154 0.13 -12.94 -15.42
C TYR A 154 0.04 -14.24 -14.62
N GLY A 155 -1.17 -14.74 -14.32
CA GLY A 155 -1.36 -16.00 -13.59
C GLY A 155 -1.05 -15.92 -12.10
N TYR A 156 -0.95 -14.71 -11.51
CA TYR A 156 -0.70 -14.53 -10.08
C TYR A 156 -2.02 -14.38 -9.31
N PRO A 157 -2.45 -15.38 -8.51
CA PRO A 157 -3.58 -15.22 -7.62
C PRO A 157 -3.21 -14.27 -6.48
N VAL A 158 -3.62 -13.01 -6.58
CA VAL A 158 -3.41 -12.01 -5.52
C VAL A 158 -4.31 -12.34 -4.34
N SER A 159 -3.74 -12.52 -3.14
CA SER A 159 -4.53 -12.75 -1.93
C SER A 159 -4.88 -11.42 -1.28
N LEU A 160 -6.16 -11.09 -1.27
CA LEU A 160 -6.64 -9.83 -0.71
C LEU A 160 -6.51 -9.80 0.81
N LEU A 161 -5.79 -8.80 1.30
CA LEU A 161 -5.68 -8.50 2.72
C LEU A 161 -6.06 -7.04 2.96
N TYR A 162 -6.53 -6.82 4.19
CA TYR A 162 -7.29 -5.65 4.59
C TYR A 162 -6.59 -5.08 5.83
N VAL A 163 -5.87 -3.96 5.66
CA VAL A 163 -4.84 -3.53 6.62
C VAL A 163 -4.77 -2.00 6.73
N ASP A 164 -4.78 -1.48 7.96
CA ASP A 164 -4.51 -0.07 8.33
C ASP A 164 -3.97 -0.02 9.75
N ALA A 165 -3.09 0.96 10.03
CA ALA A 165 -2.24 1.10 11.20
C ALA A 165 -1.30 -0.10 11.44
N TRP A 166 -1.77 -1.32 11.17
CA TRP A 166 -1.08 -2.60 11.11
C TRP A 166 -0.09 -2.72 9.94
N LEU A 167 -0.18 -1.88 8.89
CA LEU A 167 0.86 -1.83 7.83
C LEU A 167 2.24 -1.53 8.41
N ASN A 168 2.33 -0.80 9.53
CA ASN A 168 3.58 -0.57 10.28
C ASN A 168 4.30 -1.86 10.71
N ILE A 169 3.58 -2.98 10.83
CA ILE A 169 4.16 -4.29 11.21
C ILE A 169 4.87 -4.94 10.01
N TYR A 170 4.43 -4.64 8.79
CA TYR A 170 4.96 -5.19 7.54
C TYR A 170 5.90 -4.24 6.77
N VAL A 171 6.30 -3.09 7.35
CA VAL A 171 7.20 -2.09 6.73
C VAL A 171 8.56 -2.65 6.27
N ASN A 172 9.00 -3.80 6.79
CA ASN A 172 10.21 -4.48 6.34
C ASN A 172 9.98 -5.43 5.14
N GLU A 173 8.72 -5.73 4.82
CA GLU A 173 8.29 -6.75 3.85
C GLU A 173 7.51 -6.14 2.68
N SER A 174 6.91 -4.96 2.85
CA SER A 174 6.21 -4.20 1.81
C SER A 174 6.84 -2.84 1.52
N ALA A 175 6.62 -2.35 0.30
CA ALA A 175 7.06 -1.05 -0.18
C ALA A 175 5.88 -0.22 -0.70
N LYS A 176 5.98 1.10 -0.49
CA LYS A 176 5.06 2.12 -1.01
C LYS A 176 5.42 2.44 -2.46
N VAL A 177 4.60 1.99 -3.41
CA VAL A 177 4.88 2.09 -4.85
C VAL A 177 4.27 3.35 -5.48
N GLY A 178 3.22 3.94 -4.89
CA GLY A 178 2.73 5.25 -5.32
C GLY A 178 1.26 5.54 -4.97
N LEU A 179 0.61 6.27 -5.87
CA LEU A 179 -0.81 6.65 -5.83
C LEU A 179 -1.62 5.81 -6.83
N LEU A 180 -2.91 5.59 -6.56
CA LEU A 180 -3.86 5.05 -7.54
C LEU A 180 -4.40 6.08 -8.53
N GLY A 181 -4.15 7.38 -8.34
CA GLY A 181 -4.72 8.46 -9.15
C GLY A 181 -6.18 8.80 -8.84
N TYR A 182 -6.76 8.16 -7.82
CA TYR A 182 -8.03 8.53 -7.22
C TYR A 182 -7.80 9.29 -5.92
N ILE A 183 -8.54 10.39 -5.75
CA ILE A 183 -8.61 11.19 -4.53
C ILE A 183 -10.05 11.12 -4.00
N GLY A 184 -10.23 10.57 -2.80
CA GLY A 184 -11.51 10.48 -2.12
C GLY A 184 -11.84 11.78 -1.39
N VAL A 185 -12.92 12.44 -1.79
CA VAL A 185 -13.38 13.69 -1.17
C VAL A 185 -14.58 13.41 -0.25
N ALA A 186 -14.32 13.28 1.05
CA ALA A 186 -15.35 13.38 2.08
C ALA A 186 -15.74 14.86 2.32
N GLY A 187 -16.80 15.14 3.09
CA GLY A 187 -17.17 16.52 3.45
C GLY A 187 -18.62 16.70 3.88
N ILE A 188 -18.99 17.95 4.19
CA ILE A 188 -20.36 18.36 4.50
C ILE A 188 -21.06 18.78 3.21
N TYR A 189 -22.32 18.40 3.05
CA TYR A 189 -23.14 18.75 1.87
C TYR A 189 -24.45 19.41 2.29
N THR A 190 -24.98 20.25 1.41
CA THR A 190 -26.31 20.86 1.46
C THR A 190 -27.03 20.63 0.14
N THR A 191 -28.31 20.98 0.02
CA THR A 191 -29.05 20.79 -1.25
C THR A 191 -28.73 21.90 -2.25
N THR A 192 -28.65 21.54 -3.54
CA THR A 192 -28.41 22.50 -4.63
C THR A 192 -29.52 23.54 -4.69
N ASP A 193 -30.78 23.14 -4.47
CA ASP A 193 -31.93 24.05 -4.42
C ASP A 193 -31.75 25.12 -3.32
N PHE A 194 -31.21 24.75 -2.16
CA PHE A 194 -30.94 25.70 -1.08
C PHE A 194 -29.78 26.65 -1.42
N VAL A 195 -28.73 26.18 -2.11
CA VAL A 195 -27.66 27.06 -2.61
C VAL A 195 -28.21 28.08 -3.62
N VAL A 196 -29.06 27.64 -4.56
CA VAL A 196 -29.72 28.51 -5.54
C VAL A 196 -30.65 29.51 -4.85
N ASP A 197 -31.46 29.07 -3.89
CA ASP A 197 -32.38 29.91 -3.12
C ASP A 197 -31.61 30.97 -2.30
N SER A 198 -30.54 30.54 -1.61
CA SER A 198 -29.70 31.40 -0.76
C SER A 198 -28.99 32.53 -1.52
N ASN A 199 -28.81 32.39 -2.84
CA ASN A 199 -28.19 33.37 -3.71
C ASN A 199 -29.22 34.14 -4.58
N ASP A 200 -30.52 33.91 -4.37
CA ASP A 200 -31.61 34.60 -5.08
C ASP A 200 -31.86 36.02 -4.52
N LEU A 201 -31.33 37.02 -5.23
CA LEU A 201 -31.49 38.45 -4.90
C LEU A 201 -32.93 38.97 -4.94
N THR A 202 -33.92 38.17 -5.38
CA THR A 202 -35.35 38.51 -5.27
C THR A 202 -35.95 38.11 -3.92
N LYS A 203 -35.29 37.21 -3.18
CA LYS A 203 -35.69 36.72 -1.86
C LYS A 203 -34.83 37.30 -0.74
N HIS A 204 -33.52 37.38 -0.96
CA HIS A 204 -32.55 37.86 0.02
C HIS A 204 -31.91 39.19 -0.42
N PRO A 205 -31.78 40.20 0.46
CA PRO A 205 -31.23 41.51 0.10
C PRO A 205 -29.71 41.48 -0.18
N VAL A 206 -29.04 40.40 0.23
CA VAL A 206 -27.67 40.04 -0.10
C VAL A 206 -27.60 38.53 -0.32
N PRO A 207 -26.65 38.00 -1.13
CA PRO A 207 -26.44 36.56 -1.22
C PRO A 207 -26.03 36.00 0.14
N LEU A 208 -26.72 34.96 0.61
CA LEU A 208 -26.38 34.24 1.84
C LEU A 208 -25.32 33.14 1.60
N SER A 209 -25.10 32.76 0.33
CA SER A 209 -24.09 31.81 -0.15
C SER A 209 -23.89 30.57 0.73
N ALA A 210 -24.91 29.71 0.77
CA ALA A 210 -24.94 28.46 1.53
C ALA A 210 -23.83 27.45 1.14
N GLU A 211 -23.13 27.68 0.02
CA GLU A 211 -21.97 26.91 -0.39
C GLU A 211 -20.69 27.19 0.42
N PHE A 212 -20.65 28.23 1.29
CA PHE A 212 -19.41 28.68 1.95
C PHE A 212 -19.53 28.84 3.47
N TRP A 213 -18.61 28.21 4.21
CA TRP A 213 -18.67 28.07 5.67
C TRP A 213 -18.83 29.38 6.46
N ARG A 214 -18.22 30.48 6.01
CA ARG A 214 -18.16 31.73 6.80
C ARG A 214 -19.52 32.30 7.10
N ASN A 215 -20.46 32.14 6.17
CA ASN A 215 -21.79 32.71 6.33
C ASN A 215 -22.58 31.96 7.40
N TYR A 216 -22.33 30.66 7.61
CA TYR A 216 -22.90 29.91 8.73
C TYR A 216 -22.41 30.36 10.11
N ALA A 217 -21.26 31.06 10.21
CA ALA A 217 -20.80 31.64 11.47
C ALA A 217 -21.44 33.01 11.78
N THR A 218 -21.85 33.78 10.76
CA THR A 218 -22.21 35.20 10.93
C THR A 218 -23.60 35.63 10.43
N VAL A 219 -24.30 34.80 9.64
CA VAL A 219 -25.55 35.20 8.97
C VAL A 219 -26.75 34.50 9.61
N ASP A 220 -27.51 35.25 10.41
CA ASP A 220 -28.70 34.75 11.13
C ASP A 220 -29.68 34.05 10.18
N ASP A 221 -30.09 34.68 9.08
CA ASP A 221 -31.03 34.12 8.09
C ASP A 221 -30.63 32.73 7.57
N LEU A 222 -29.32 32.49 7.38
CA LEU A 222 -28.78 31.23 6.88
C LEU A 222 -28.80 30.14 7.96
N ILE A 223 -28.46 30.50 9.20
CA ILE A 223 -28.50 29.62 10.37
C ILE A 223 -29.96 29.20 10.66
N ASP A 224 -30.86 30.18 10.66
CA ASP A 224 -32.29 30.01 10.92
C ASP A 224 -32.96 29.20 9.80
N ALA A 225 -32.45 29.23 8.57
CA ALA A 225 -32.92 28.39 7.47
C ALA A 225 -32.72 26.88 7.75
N VAL A 226 -31.58 26.49 8.33
CA VAL A 226 -31.23 25.09 8.66
C VAL A 226 -31.25 24.82 10.18
N SER A 227 -32.19 25.44 10.90
CA SER A 227 -32.19 25.44 12.36
C SER A 227 -32.50 24.08 13.02
N TYR A 228 -31.89 23.83 14.19
CA TYR A 228 -32.13 22.64 14.99
C TYR A 228 -33.60 22.48 15.44
N SER A 229 -34.31 23.58 15.73
CA SER A 229 -35.75 23.52 16.01
C SER A 229 -36.56 22.93 14.85
N LYS A 230 -36.14 23.10 13.58
CA LYS A 230 -36.79 22.43 12.45
C LYS A 230 -36.57 20.93 12.46
N LEU A 231 -35.38 20.43 12.84
CA LEU A 231 -35.15 18.99 13.01
C LEU A 231 -35.97 18.42 14.17
N LYS A 232 -36.07 19.14 15.30
CA LYS A 232 -36.88 18.73 16.47
C LYS A 232 -38.38 18.60 16.17
N LEU A 233 -38.89 19.26 15.12
CA LEU A 233 -40.27 19.10 14.65
C LEU A 233 -40.46 17.88 13.72
N ARG A 234 -39.38 17.23 13.26
CA ARG A 234 -39.40 16.07 12.36
C ARG A 234 -39.38 14.75 13.14
N THR A 235 -40.48 14.49 13.86
CA THR A 235 -40.71 13.25 14.63
C THR A 235 -40.84 12.00 13.75
N ASP A 236 -40.83 12.15 12.43
CA ASP A 236 -40.60 11.09 11.46
C ASP A 236 -39.15 10.58 11.48
N PHE A 237 -38.15 11.44 11.73
CA PHE A 237 -36.71 11.09 11.69
C PHE A 237 -35.94 11.30 13.00
N PHE A 238 -36.30 12.29 13.84
CA PHE A 238 -35.58 12.63 15.07
C PHE A 238 -36.51 12.67 16.30
N PRO A 239 -36.11 12.12 17.46
CA PRO A 239 -34.92 11.29 17.68
C PRO A 239 -34.97 9.96 16.89
N PRO A 240 -33.81 9.34 16.58
CA PRO A 240 -33.76 8.06 15.89
C PRO A 240 -34.48 6.96 16.70
N LYS A 241 -35.29 6.14 16.04
CA LYS A 241 -36.28 5.27 16.70
C LYS A 241 -35.75 3.91 17.11
N ASP A 242 -34.65 3.48 16.51
CA ASP A 242 -34.22 2.08 16.52
C ASP A 242 -33.35 1.74 17.74
N GLY A 243 -33.17 2.70 18.66
CA GLY A 243 -32.49 2.51 19.95
C GLY A 243 -30.99 2.23 19.85
N GLY A 244 -30.38 2.44 18.68
CA GLY A 244 -28.94 2.27 18.48
C GLY A 244 -28.12 3.30 19.26
N PRO A 245 -26.87 2.98 19.64
CA PRO A 245 -25.96 3.88 20.34
C PRO A 245 -25.32 4.90 19.36
N TYR A 246 -26.15 5.62 18.59
CA TYR A 246 -25.71 6.59 17.59
C TYR A 246 -24.85 7.71 18.22
N CYS A 247 -25.27 8.12 19.41
CA CYS A 247 -24.65 9.08 20.31
C CYS A 247 -25.38 8.93 21.66
N GLU A 248 -24.79 8.21 22.62
CA GLU A 248 -25.38 7.99 23.96
C GLU A 248 -25.09 9.20 24.88
N ASP A 249 -26.03 9.58 25.74
CA ASP A 249 -25.85 10.69 26.68
C ASP A 249 -24.57 10.55 27.53
N ASP A 250 -23.93 11.68 27.84
CA ASP A 250 -22.61 11.81 28.49
C ASP A 250 -21.42 11.18 27.73
N THR A 251 -21.64 10.41 26.67
CA THR A 251 -20.57 9.77 25.87
C THR A 251 -19.93 10.78 24.91
N PHE A 252 -18.63 11.05 25.11
CA PHE A 252 -17.90 12.15 24.46
C PHE A 252 -18.60 13.52 24.60
N GLY A 253 -19.34 13.74 25.69
CA GLY A 253 -20.11 14.98 25.89
C GLY A 253 -21.37 15.10 25.02
N CYS A 254 -21.94 13.97 24.57
CA CYS A 254 -23.21 13.94 23.84
C CYS A 254 -24.41 14.19 24.75
N LYS A 255 -25.49 14.72 24.18
CA LYS A 255 -26.78 14.86 24.86
C LYS A 255 -27.94 14.87 23.87
N ASP A 256 -29.04 14.18 24.20
CA ASP A 256 -30.26 14.10 23.37
C ASP A 256 -29.94 13.63 21.92
N HIS A 257 -29.00 12.68 21.79
CA HIS A 257 -28.41 12.20 20.52
C HIS A 257 -27.70 13.26 19.65
N CYS A 258 -27.27 14.39 20.24
CA CYS A 258 -26.50 15.41 19.55
C CYS A 258 -25.28 15.90 20.36
N TYR A 259 -24.29 16.45 19.65
CA TYR A 259 -23.36 17.46 20.22
C TYR A 259 -23.86 18.87 19.87
N LYS A 260 -23.32 19.90 20.53
CA LYS A 260 -23.40 21.29 20.05
C LYS A 260 -22.05 22.01 20.22
N THR A 261 -21.76 23.01 19.40
CA THR A 261 -20.56 23.86 19.55
C THR A 261 -20.74 24.90 20.67
N HIS A 262 -19.62 25.42 21.18
CA HIS A 262 -19.64 26.54 22.12
C HIS A 262 -20.26 27.81 21.51
N ALA A 263 -20.07 28.04 20.21
CA ALA A 263 -20.73 29.14 19.49
C ALA A 263 -22.27 28.99 19.48
N CYS A 264 -22.79 27.75 19.49
CA CYS A 264 -24.21 27.51 19.68
C CYS A 264 -24.68 27.87 21.09
N THR A 265 -23.96 27.44 22.15
CA THR A 265 -24.26 27.83 23.54
C THR A 265 -24.40 29.35 23.69
N LEU A 266 -23.44 30.10 23.13
CA LEU A 266 -23.45 31.57 23.15
C LEU A 266 -24.58 32.22 22.35
N ARG A 267 -25.21 31.51 21.40
CA ARG A 267 -26.42 31.96 20.67
C ARG A 267 -27.70 31.63 21.41
N GLU A 268 -27.78 30.46 22.05
CA GLU A 268 -28.93 30.07 22.87
C GLU A 268 -29.10 31.04 24.06
N ASP A 269 -28.00 31.47 24.69
CA ASP A 269 -27.98 32.54 25.70
C ASP A 269 -28.53 33.89 25.19
N GLN A 270 -28.51 34.12 23.87
CA GLN A 270 -29.06 35.28 23.19
C GLN A 270 -30.49 35.05 22.65
N ASN A 271 -31.10 33.89 22.93
CA ASN A 271 -32.36 33.41 22.34
C ASN A 271 -32.33 33.33 20.79
N LYS A 272 -31.19 32.94 20.20
CA LYS A 272 -31.05 32.66 18.76
C LYS A 272 -30.97 31.16 18.47
N GLU A 273 -31.49 30.75 17.33
CA GLU A 273 -31.40 29.37 16.82
C GLU A 273 -29.96 28.98 16.44
N CYS A 274 -29.66 27.69 16.44
CA CYS A 274 -28.41 27.12 15.92
C CYS A 274 -28.68 26.27 14.67
N ALA A 275 -27.72 26.21 13.76
CA ALA A 275 -27.80 25.35 12.58
C ALA A 275 -27.70 23.87 12.99
N VAL A 276 -28.15 22.95 12.15
CA VAL A 276 -27.97 21.50 12.37
C VAL A 276 -27.17 20.84 11.25
N VAL A 277 -26.22 20.00 11.65
CA VAL A 277 -25.49 19.06 10.81
C VAL A 277 -25.92 17.66 11.21
N ILE A 278 -26.21 16.82 10.22
CA ILE A 278 -26.66 15.45 10.41
C ILE A 278 -25.50 14.51 10.07
N LEU A 279 -25.24 13.54 10.94
CA LEU A 279 -24.16 12.55 10.82
C LEU A 279 -24.69 11.13 11.05
N MET A 280 -23.93 10.11 10.63
CA MET A 280 -24.31 8.70 10.82
C MET A 280 -24.21 8.26 12.28
N TYR A 281 -22.98 8.16 12.80
CA TYR A 281 -22.66 7.71 14.16
C TYR A 281 -21.51 8.54 14.74
N ALA A 282 -21.42 8.64 16.06
CA ALA A 282 -20.39 9.41 16.75
C ALA A 282 -18.96 8.81 16.66
N ASP A 283 -18.83 7.53 16.28
CA ASP A 283 -17.58 6.75 16.29
C ASP A 283 -16.89 6.62 14.92
N TRP A 284 -17.59 6.88 13.81
CA TRP A 284 -17.01 6.78 12.45
C TRP A 284 -16.08 7.94 12.12
N ASP A 285 -16.47 9.18 12.45
CA ASP A 285 -15.66 10.39 12.36
C ASP A 285 -15.56 11.03 13.76
N PRO A 286 -14.71 10.48 14.67
CA PRO A 286 -14.68 10.88 16.06
C PRO A 286 -14.09 12.28 16.23
N GLY A 287 -14.98 13.27 16.31
CA GLY A 287 -14.68 14.63 16.72
C GLY A 287 -14.01 15.54 15.68
N TYR A 288 -13.61 15.05 14.49
CA TYR A 288 -12.94 15.88 13.49
C TYR A 288 -13.83 17.03 12.99
N VAL A 289 -14.93 16.72 12.31
CA VAL A 289 -15.82 17.73 11.69
C VAL A 289 -16.45 18.65 12.74
N GLN A 290 -16.73 18.10 13.91
CA GLN A 290 -17.28 18.77 15.08
C GLN A 290 -16.28 19.80 15.64
N ALA A 291 -15.00 19.43 15.75
CA ALA A 291 -13.92 20.34 16.15
C ALA A 291 -13.71 21.45 15.12
N VAL A 292 -13.67 21.12 13.83
CA VAL A 292 -13.50 22.09 12.74
C VAL A 292 -14.54 23.20 12.84
N MET A 293 -15.83 22.86 12.87
CA MET A 293 -16.89 23.85 12.99
C MET A 293 -16.86 24.63 14.31
N SER A 294 -16.50 23.99 15.44
CA SER A 294 -16.40 24.66 16.73
C SER A 294 -15.26 25.69 16.78
N ASN A 295 -14.12 25.37 16.16
CA ASN A 295 -12.94 26.26 16.05
C ASN A 295 -13.14 27.37 15.01
N LEU A 296 -14.01 27.16 14.02
CA LEU A 296 -14.48 28.18 13.08
C LEU A 296 -15.65 29.03 13.63
N GLU A 297 -15.97 28.86 14.91
CA GLU A 297 -17.04 29.55 15.64
C GLU A 297 -18.43 29.43 14.99
N ILE A 298 -18.67 28.33 14.26
CA ILE A 298 -19.96 28.01 13.64
C ILE A 298 -20.92 27.48 14.73
N PRO A 299 -22.12 28.07 14.90
CA PRO A 299 -23.10 27.66 15.89
C PRO A 299 -23.94 26.47 15.41
N THR A 300 -23.42 25.26 15.57
CA THR A 300 -24.06 24.02 15.10
C THR A 300 -24.40 23.04 16.22
N TYR A 301 -25.51 22.33 16.02
CA TYR A 301 -25.78 21.01 16.57
C TYR A 301 -25.26 19.94 15.59
N PHE A 302 -24.69 18.85 16.10
CA PHE A 302 -24.36 17.64 15.35
C PHE A 302 -25.25 16.51 15.84
N CYS A 303 -26.27 16.13 15.07
CA CYS A 303 -27.25 15.13 15.48
C CYS A 303 -27.10 13.85 14.66
N PHE A 304 -27.17 12.70 15.34
CA PHE A 304 -26.86 11.41 14.73
C PHE A 304 -28.14 10.63 14.39
N LEU A 305 -28.29 10.22 13.12
CA LEU A 305 -29.48 9.56 12.59
C LEU A 305 -29.22 8.14 12.03
N GLY A 306 -27.98 7.66 12.08
CA GLY A 306 -27.64 6.30 11.65
C GLY A 306 -27.65 6.07 10.13
N TYR A 307 -27.46 4.81 9.76
CA TYR A 307 -27.31 4.39 8.37
C TYR A 307 -28.54 4.66 7.49
N GLU A 308 -29.76 4.56 8.04
CA GLU A 308 -30.99 4.85 7.27
C GLU A 308 -31.22 6.34 7.05
N GLY A 309 -30.89 7.19 8.04
CA GLY A 309 -31.00 8.65 7.91
C GLY A 309 -29.90 9.29 7.07
N THR A 310 -28.75 8.63 6.91
CA THR A 310 -27.55 9.15 6.24
C THR A 310 -26.79 8.04 5.51
N GLN A 311 -27.33 7.51 4.41
CA GLN A 311 -26.64 6.46 3.63
C GLN A 311 -25.30 6.95 3.07
N ASN A 312 -24.27 6.12 3.20
CA ASN A 312 -22.85 6.40 2.96
C ASN A 312 -22.44 6.75 1.50
N SER A 313 -23.40 7.06 0.63
CA SER A 313 -23.21 7.47 -0.78
C SER A 313 -24.40 8.26 -1.34
N PHE A 314 -25.23 8.90 -0.50
CA PHE A 314 -26.47 9.57 -0.94
C PHE A 314 -26.30 10.58 -2.10
N HIS A 315 -25.14 11.23 -2.22
CA HIS A 315 -24.85 12.17 -3.30
C HIS A 315 -24.55 11.51 -4.66
N PHE A 316 -24.15 10.22 -4.68
CA PHE A 316 -24.06 9.41 -5.90
C PHE A 316 -25.45 8.95 -6.38
N ASP A 317 -26.36 8.65 -5.45
CA ASP A 317 -27.75 8.29 -5.73
C ASP A 317 -28.62 9.48 -6.17
N HIS A 318 -28.21 10.69 -5.80
CA HIS A 318 -28.95 11.92 -6.03
C HIS A 318 -28.09 12.97 -6.77
N PRO A 319 -27.60 12.63 -7.98
CA PRO A 319 -26.65 13.46 -8.71
C PRO A 319 -27.23 14.84 -9.03
N GLY A 320 -26.50 15.89 -8.68
CA GLY A 320 -26.90 17.28 -8.89
C GLY A 320 -27.91 17.84 -7.87
N LEU A 321 -28.47 17.03 -6.96
CA LEU A 321 -29.37 17.52 -5.90
C LEU A 321 -28.62 18.01 -4.65
N PHE A 322 -27.34 17.68 -4.52
CA PHE A 322 -26.48 18.07 -3.40
C PHE A 322 -25.21 18.77 -3.87
N GLN A 323 -24.79 19.77 -3.10
CA GLN A 323 -23.57 20.54 -3.29
C GLN A 323 -22.75 20.54 -2.00
N ARG A 324 -21.44 20.36 -2.11
CA ARG A 324 -20.51 20.35 -0.97
C ARG A 324 -20.37 21.78 -0.41
N ILE A 325 -20.41 21.92 0.91
CA ILE A 325 -20.06 23.17 1.58
C ILE A 325 -18.53 23.25 1.62
N ALA A 326 -17.97 24.37 1.16
CA ALA A 326 -16.54 24.63 1.28
C ALA A 326 -16.21 25.09 2.70
N LEU A 327 -15.45 24.28 3.44
CA LEU A 327 -14.74 24.64 4.68
C LEU A 327 -13.37 25.27 4.31
N PRO A 328 -12.51 25.69 5.27
CA PRO A 328 -11.13 26.09 4.96
C PRO A 328 -10.32 24.91 4.40
N GLU A 329 -9.62 25.13 3.29
CA GLU A 329 -8.81 24.14 2.57
C GLU A 329 -7.93 23.27 3.50
N ALA A 330 -7.87 21.95 3.22
CA ALA A 330 -7.15 20.98 4.04
C ALA A 330 -5.63 21.19 3.95
N ILE A 331 -5.02 21.70 5.03
CA ILE A 331 -3.57 21.90 5.14
C ILE A 331 -2.98 20.74 5.96
N PRO A 332 -2.05 19.91 5.42
CA PRO A 332 -1.54 18.71 6.10
C PRO A 332 -1.01 18.96 7.52
N GLU A 333 -0.30 20.07 7.73
CA GLU A 333 0.23 20.48 9.04
C GLU A 333 -0.85 20.83 10.07
N ARG A 334 -2.10 21.09 9.62
CA ARG A 334 -3.25 21.41 10.49
C ARG A 334 -4.17 20.21 10.68
N VAL A 335 -4.38 19.40 9.64
CA VAL A 335 -4.99 18.06 9.73
C VAL A 335 -4.26 17.22 10.79
N ALA A 336 -2.92 17.21 10.75
CA ALA A 336 -2.07 16.45 11.65
C ALA A 336 -2.09 16.91 13.12
N LEU A 337 -2.80 17.99 13.45
CA LEU A 337 -3.04 18.42 14.84
C LEU A 337 -4.30 17.79 15.43
N SER A 338 -5.13 17.12 14.62
CA SER A 338 -6.40 16.55 15.09
C SER A 338 -6.18 15.47 16.16
N THR A 339 -6.84 15.61 17.30
CA THR A 339 -6.74 14.68 18.43
C THR A 339 -7.66 13.48 18.32
N GLY A 340 -8.57 13.45 17.33
CA GLY A 340 -9.60 12.41 17.20
C GLY A 340 -10.63 12.45 18.34
N THR A 341 -10.88 13.63 18.91
CA THR A 341 -11.79 13.85 20.04
C THR A 341 -12.64 15.10 19.85
N PHE A 342 -13.77 15.15 20.56
CA PHE A 342 -14.63 16.32 20.72
C PHE A 342 -15.42 16.21 22.03
N GLY A 343 -16.01 17.31 22.50
CA GLY A 343 -16.82 17.34 23.73
C GLY A 343 -16.06 17.03 25.01
N GLU A 344 -14.72 17.13 24.98
CA GLU A 344 -13.83 16.65 26.05
C GLU A 344 -13.98 17.44 27.36
N LEU A 345 -14.50 18.67 27.27
CA LEU A 345 -14.79 19.56 28.39
C LEU A 345 -16.30 19.58 28.75
N GLY A 346 -17.13 18.80 28.06
CA GLY A 346 -18.57 18.73 28.26
C GLY A 346 -19.41 19.27 27.08
N TYR A 347 -20.72 19.06 27.18
CA TYR A 347 -21.69 19.42 26.15
C TYR A 347 -21.80 20.94 25.94
N GLY A 348 -21.43 21.42 24.75
CA GLY A 348 -21.48 22.84 24.41
C GLY A 348 -20.31 23.68 24.92
N GLU A 349 -19.23 23.05 25.38
CA GLU A 349 -17.97 23.73 25.70
C GLU A 349 -17.01 23.80 24.52
N LYS A 350 -15.92 24.57 24.65
CA LYS A 350 -14.86 24.58 23.64
C LYS A 350 -14.13 23.23 23.64
N THR A 351 -13.82 22.72 22.45
CA THR A 351 -13.04 21.48 22.31
C THR A 351 -11.55 21.73 22.59
N THR A 352 -10.84 20.68 22.98
CA THR A 352 -9.37 20.69 23.04
C THR A 352 -8.71 20.29 21.72
N ASN A 353 -9.47 19.74 20.77
CA ASN A 353 -9.02 19.38 19.45
C ASN A 353 -8.79 20.64 18.59
N PRO A 354 -7.55 20.95 18.15
CA PRO A 354 -7.21 22.24 17.53
C PRO A 354 -7.43 22.33 16.02
N VAL A 355 -8.05 21.31 15.39
CA VAL A 355 -8.25 21.27 13.93
C VAL A 355 -9.39 22.19 13.49
N ASP A 356 -9.16 22.98 12.45
CA ASP A 356 -10.05 24.03 11.90
C ASP A 356 -10.02 24.08 10.36
N VAL A 357 -9.52 23.03 9.72
CA VAL A 357 -9.47 22.84 8.27
C VAL A 357 -10.34 21.65 7.87
N ASP A 358 -10.71 21.58 6.59
CA ASP A 358 -11.51 20.49 6.02
C ASP A 358 -10.89 19.10 6.26
N LEU A 359 -11.67 18.05 6.00
CA LEU A 359 -11.17 16.69 5.94
C LEU A 359 -10.04 16.60 4.90
N ALA A 360 -8.99 15.85 5.22
CA ALA A 360 -7.92 15.59 4.27
C ALA A 360 -8.44 14.85 3.04
N GLU A 361 -7.80 15.12 1.91
CA GLU A 361 -8.00 14.36 0.68
C GLU A 361 -7.57 12.90 0.90
N THR A 362 -8.53 11.97 0.82
CA THR A 362 -8.27 10.54 0.97
C THR A 362 -7.79 9.98 -0.36
N ASP A 363 -6.55 10.31 -0.70
CA ASP A 363 -5.75 9.57 -1.68
C ASP A 363 -5.83 8.05 -1.41
N LEU A 364 -5.55 7.22 -2.42
CA LEU A 364 -5.34 5.77 -2.25
C LEU A 364 -3.90 5.34 -2.63
N MET A 365 -3.23 4.58 -1.76
CA MET A 365 -1.88 4.04 -2.00
C MET A 365 -1.87 2.78 -2.87
N LYS A 366 -0.68 2.52 -3.42
CA LYS A 366 -0.25 1.19 -3.84
C LYS A 366 0.81 0.69 -2.87
N PHE A 367 0.47 -0.30 -2.06
CA PHE A 367 1.45 -1.12 -1.33
C PHE A 367 1.65 -2.45 -2.06
N ALA A 368 2.88 -2.96 -2.06
CA ALA A 368 3.18 -4.30 -2.55
C ALA A 368 4.31 -4.92 -1.74
N SER A 369 4.30 -6.24 -1.58
CA SER A 369 5.47 -6.95 -1.02
C SER A 369 6.74 -6.67 -1.85
N LEU A 370 7.91 -6.65 -1.21
CA LEU A 370 9.20 -6.50 -1.90
C LEU A 370 9.41 -7.59 -2.97
N LEU A 371 8.91 -8.81 -2.70
CA LEU A 371 8.94 -9.94 -3.63
C LEU A 371 8.19 -9.65 -4.95
N ALA A 372 7.07 -8.90 -4.87
CA ALA A 372 6.28 -8.52 -6.03
C ALA A 372 6.95 -7.46 -6.92
N LEU A 373 8.01 -6.80 -6.43
CA LEU A 373 8.84 -5.86 -7.20
C LEU A 373 10.00 -6.55 -7.93
N GLU A 374 10.39 -7.77 -7.52
CA GLU A 374 11.41 -8.57 -8.22
C GLU A 374 10.86 -9.19 -9.52
N THR A 375 9.54 -9.42 -9.58
CA THR A 375 8.83 -9.86 -10.80
C THR A 375 8.59 -8.67 -11.74
N GLU A 376 9.43 -8.50 -12.78
CA GLU A 376 9.36 -7.39 -13.75
C GLU A 376 7.93 -7.09 -14.26
N ALA A 377 7.21 -8.13 -14.69
CA ALA A 377 5.84 -8.04 -15.19
C ALA A 377 4.86 -7.42 -14.16
N LEU A 378 4.90 -7.90 -12.92
CA LEU A 378 4.03 -7.43 -11.83
C LEU A 378 4.47 -6.04 -11.33
N GLY A 379 5.78 -5.78 -11.29
CA GLY A 379 6.35 -4.47 -10.99
C GLY A 379 5.90 -3.39 -11.99
N SER A 380 5.78 -3.70 -13.29
CA SER A 380 5.17 -2.78 -14.26
C SER A 380 3.71 -2.48 -13.95
N LEU A 381 2.90 -3.52 -13.69
CA LEU A 381 1.49 -3.35 -13.38
C LEU A 381 1.33 -2.50 -12.10
N ILE A 382 1.98 -2.85 -10.98
CA ILE A 382 1.89 -2.05 -9.75
C ILE A 382 2.43 -0.63 -9.98
N GLY A 383 3.54 -0.47 -10.70
CA GLY A 383 4.09 0.85 -11.01
C GLY A 383 3.10 1.76 -11.77
N ARG A 384 2.42 1.21 -12.79
CA ARG A 384 1.56 1.97 -13.72
C ARG A 384 0.07 1.97 -13.38
N PHE A 385 -0.40 1.06 -12.53
CA PHE A 385 -1.81 0.93 -12.16
C PHE A 385 -2.39 2.26 -11.64
N SER A 386 -3.46 2.73 -12.27
CA SER A 386 -4.10 4.00 -11.90
C SER A 386 -5.55 4.05 -12.40
N ILE A 387 -6.49 4.50 -11.57
CA ILE A 387 -7.90 4.67 -11.94
C ILE A 387 -8.23 6.16 -11.87
N LYS A 388 -8.81 6.73 -12.93
CA LYS A 388 -9.15 8.17 -12.95
C LYS A 388 -10.32 8.45 -12.01
N GLU A 389 -10.40 9.67 -11.49
CA GLU A 389 -11.50 10.12 -10.63
C GLU A 389 -12.89 9.86 -11.23
N LEU A 390 -13.10 10.22 -12.51
CA LEU A 390 -14.35 9.96 -13.23
C LEU A 390 -14.63 8.46 -13.40
N ASP A 391 -13.61 7.65 -13.64
CA ASP A 391 -13.77 6.20 -13.80
C ASP A 391 -14.21 5.57 -12.47
N MET A 392 -13.57 5.98 -11.36
CA MET A 392 -13.93 5.55 -10.02
C MET A 392 -15.33 6.04 -9.60
N HIS A 393 -15.67 7.31 -9.88
CA HIS A 393 -16.99 7.86 -9.61
C HIS A 393 -18.10 7.08 -10.33
N ASN A 394 -17.86 6.70 -11.60
CA ASN A 394 -18.77 5.85 -12.35
C ASN A 394 -18.93 4.46 -11.70
N MET A 395 -17.83 3.83 -11.27
CA MET A 395 -17.90 2.52 -10.61
C MET A 395 -18.60 2.58 -9.25
N ILE A 396 -18.37 3.61 -8.42
CA ILE A 396 -19.07 3.79 -7.14
C ILE A 396 -20.58 3.98 -7.35
N ARG A 397 -20.99 4.75 -8.36
CA ARG A 397 -22.41 4.88 -8.72
C ARG A 397 -23.01 3.54 -9.14
N ASP A 398 -22.34 2.81 -10.03
CA ASP A 398 -22.83 1.52 -10.54
C ASP A 398 -22.86 0.45 -9.42
N TYR A 399 -21.89 0.47 -8.50
CA TYR A 399 -21.88 -0.34 -7.27
C TYR A 399 -23.09 -0.01 -6.38
N ASN A 400 -23.34 1.26 -6.08
CA ASN A 400 -24.48 1.68 -5.24
C ASN A 400 -25.85 1.34 -5.87
N ALA A 401 -25.93 1.26 -7.20
CA ALA A 401 -27.12 0.77 -7.90
C ALA A 401 -27.28 -0.76 -7.77
N ALA A 402 -26.19 -1.53 -7.88
CA ALA A 402 -26.20 -3.00 -7.81
C ALA A 402 -26.35 -3.55 -6.38
N TRP A 403 -25.75 -2.88 -5.37
CA TRP A 403 -25.81 -3.23 -3.94
C TRP A 403 -27.23 -3.25 -3.36
N LYS A 404 -28.21 -2.71 -4.09
CA LYS A 404 -29.63 -2.68 -3.71
C LYS A 404 -30.39 -3.96 -4.05
N ASP A 405 -29.78 -4.92 -4.77
CA ASP A 405 -30.30 -6.28 -4.93
C ASP A 405 -29.73 -7.21 -3.84
N PRO A 406 -30.54 -7.69 -2.89
CA PRO A 406 -30.08 -8.58 -1.82
C PRO A 406 -29.73 -10.01 -2.30
N ASN A 407 -29.84 -10.29 -3.60
CA ASN A 407 -29.46 -11.56 -4.23
C ASN A 407 -28.18 -11.46 -5.08
N HIS A 408 -27.53 -10.30 -5.13
CA HIS A 408 -26.32 -10.12 -5.94
C HIS A 408 -25.13 -10.92 -5.39
N GLY A 409 -24.15 -11.17 -6.27
CA GLY A 409 -22.89 -11.81 -5.91
C GLY A 409 -21.89 -10.83 -5.29
N ASP A 410 -20.62 -10.97 -5.65
CA ASP A 410 -19.58 -10.01 -5.29
C ASP A 410 -19.72 -8.75 -6.18
N VAL A 411 -20.50 -7.78 -5.69
CA VAL A 411 -20.78 -6.52 -6.40
C VAL A 411 -19.50 -5.76 -6.74
N ALA A 412 -18.49 -5.77 -5.86
CA ALA A 412 -17.22 -5.09 -6.11
C ALA A 412 -16.46 -5.76 -7.27
N PHE A 413 -16.39 -7.10 -7.26
CA PHE A 413 -15.78 -7.87 -8.34
C PHE A 413 -16.52 -7.68 -9.68
N ASP A 414 -17.86 -7.75 -9.70
CA ASP A 414 -18.62 -7.65 -10.95
C ASP A 414 -18.50 -6.25 -11.60
N ILE A 415 -18.52 -5.17 -10.80
CA ILE A 415 -18.29 -3.81 -11.29
C ILE A 415 -16.82 -3.61 -11.75
N ALA A 416 -15.84 -4.12 -11.00
CA ALA A 416 -14.43 -4.09 -11.42
C ALA A 416 -14.21 -4.89 -12.72
N CYS A 417 -14.86 -6.05 -12.86
CA CYS A 417 -14.78 -6.90 -14.04
C CYS A 417 -15.42 -6.26 -15.26
N LYS A 418 -16.55 -5.56 -15.09
CA LYS A 418 -17.14 -4.68 -16.11
C LYS A 418 -16.13 -3.60 -16.53
N TRP A 419 -15.54 -2.87 -15.58
CA TRP A 419 -14.59 -1.80 -15.89
C TRP A 419 -13.38 -2.30 -16.68
N VAL A 420 -12.78 -3.43 -16.28
CA VAL A 420 -11.68 -4.08 -17.01
C VAL A 420 -12.11 -4.43 -18.44
N LYS A 421 -13.30 -4.99 -18.66
CA LYS A 421 -13.79 -5.33 -20.00
C LYS A 421 -14.01 -4.09 -20.89
N GLU A 422 -14.43 -2.97 -20.30
CA GLU A 422 -14.77 -1.73 -21.02
C GLU A 422 -13.55 -0.83 -21.31
N ASN A 423 -12.46 -0.92 -20.53
CA ASN A 423 -11.35 0.06 -20.55
C ASN A 423 -10.00 -0.54 -21.03
N TYR A 424 -10.02 -1.46 -22.00
CA TYR A 424 -8.83 -2.16 -22.51
C TYR A 424 -7.69 -1.22 -22.95
N ASP A 425 -8.02 -0.11 -23.62
CA ASP A 425 -7.06 0.90 -24.07
C ASP A 425 -6.37 1.64 -22.90
N VAL A 426 -7.04 1.75 -21.76
CA VAL A 426 -6.51 2.38 -20.54
C VAL A 426 -5.54 1.46 -19.82
N TRP A 427 -5.87 0.18 -19.60
CA TRP A 427 -5.03 -0.72 -18.80
C TRP A 427 -3.98 -1.50 -19.59
N SER A 428 -4.16 -1.72 -20.89
CA SER A 428 -3.16 -2.45 -21.70
C SER A 428 -1.80 -1.75 -21.75
N VAL A 429 -1.73 -0.44 -21.52
CA VAL A 429 -0.47 0.33 -21.42
C VAL A 429 0.20 0.27 -20.03
N TRP A 430 -0.46 -0.29 -19.01
CA TRP A 430 0.15 -0.60 -17.71
C TRP A 430 1.00 -1.88 -17.77
N LEU A 431 0.65 -2.75 -18.71
CA LEU A 431 1.38 -3.98 -18.98
C LEU A 431 2.66 -3.65 -19.74
N GLN A 432 3.80 -4.15 -19.26
CA GLN A 432 4.97 -4.32 -20.12
C GLN A 432 4.70 -5.47 -21.10
N ARG A 433 5.26 -5.36 -22.31
CA ARG A 433 5.36 -6.53 -23.19
C ARG A 433 6.25 -7.56 -22.51
N LEU A 434 5.84 -8.82 -22.53
CA LEU A 434 6.62 -9.93 -22.00
C LEU A 434 7.98 -10.00 -22.73
N PRO A 435 9.05 -10.45 -22.06
CA PRO A 435 10.36 -10.60 -22.68
C PRO A 435 10.34 -11.58 -23.87
N LEU A 436 11.36 -11.48 -24.72
CA LEU A 436 11.60 -12.48 -25.75
C LEU A 436 12.19 -13.73 -25.09
N CYS A 437 11.57 -14.89 -25.31
CA CYS A 437 12.02 -16.14 -24.71
C CYS A 437 13.43 -16.51 -25.17
N THR A 438 14.34 -16.64 -24.21
CA THR A 438 15.74 -17.07 -24.38
C THR A 438 15.92 -18.49 -23.84
N PHE A 439 16.87 -19.24 -24.40
CA PHE A 439 17.13 -20.61 -23.95
C PHE A 439 17.57 -20.66 -22.47
N ASP A 440 18.58 -19.87 -22.07
CA ASP A 440 19.14 -19.98 -20.72
C ASP A 440 18.23 -19.46 -19.60
N GLU A 441 17.44 -18.42 -19.84
CA GLU A 441 16.57 -17.84 -18.80
C GLU A 441 15.23 -18.56 -18.71
N HIS A 442 14.69 -19.10 -19.81
CA HIS A 442 13.31 -19.60 -19.86
C HIS A 442 13.19 -21.14 -20.02
N VAL A 443 14.20 -21.82 -20.57
CA VAL A 443 14.20 -23.29 -20.73
C VAL A 443 14.90 -23.96 -19.54
N THR A 444 14.35 -25.08 -19.07
CA THR A 444 15.00 -26.04 -18.18
C THR A 444 15.09 -27.40 -18.85
N TYR A 445 15.85 -28.32 -18.28
CA TYR A 445 16.07 -29.62 -18.86
C TYR A 445 16.09 -30.75 -17.82
N ALA A 446 15.65 -31.93 -18.23
CA ALA A 446 15.78 -33.18 -17.50
C ALA A 446 16.68 -34.14 -18.29
N ILE A 447 17.49 -34.94 -17.59
CA ILE A 447 18.31 -35.99 -18.22
C ILE A 447 17.58 -37.32 -18.01
N GLU A 448 17.01 -37.87 -19.09
CA GLU A 448 16.37 -39.17 -19.08
C GLU A 448 17.39 -40.28 -19.45
N GLY A 449 17.23 -41.46 -18.87
CA GLY A 449 18.06 -42.63 -19.16
C GLY A 449 19.28 -42.86 -18.24
N CYS A 450 19.37 -42.18 -17.09
CA CYS A 450 20.43 -42.40 -16.08
C CYS A 450 20.22 -43.64 -15.18
N GLY A 451 19.40 -44.61 -15.60
CA GLY A 451 19.17 -45.88 -14.89
C GLY A 451 19.90 -47.06 -15.54
N ASN A 452 20.12 -48.14 -14.78
CA ASN A 452 20.98 -49.28 -15.16
C ASN A 452 20.49 -50.17 -16.32
N ALA A 453 19.58 -49.71 -17.19
CA ALA A 453 19.01 -50.51 -18.29
C ALA A 453 18.59 -49.71 -19.55
N SER A 454 18.69 -48.38 -19.58
CA SER A 454 18.26 -47.56 -20.73
C SER A 454 19.32 -47.48 -21.84
N THR A 455 18.98 -47.98 -23.04
CA THR A 455 19.87 -47.97 -24.24
C THR A 455 19.94 -46.62 -24.96
N THR A 456 19.11 -45.65 -24.59
CA THR A 456 19.16 -44.27 -25.06
C THR A 456 19.15 -43.31 -23.87
N GLN A 457 20.20 -42.51 -23.74
CA GLN A 457 20.27 -41.36 -22.84
C GLN A 457 19.95 -40.09 -23.63
N GLY A 458 19.26 -39.15 -23.01
CA GLY A 458 18.81 -37.94 -23.70
C GLY A 458 18.54 -36.77 -22.75
N VAL A 459 18.73 -35.56 -23.27
CA VAL A 459 18.33 -34.32 -22.60
C VAL A 459 16.99 -33.89 -23.18
N LYS A 460 16.02 -33.74 -22.30
CA LYS A 460 14.63 -33.37 -22.61
C LYS A 460 14.36 -31.97 -22.12
N PHE A 461 13.73 -31.15 -22.96
CA PHE A 461 13.53 -29.73 -22.69
C PHE A 461 12.12 -29.44 -22.16
N MET A 462 12.02 -28.49 -21.23
CA MET A 462 10.77 -28.04 -20.62
C MET A 462 10.85 -26.53 -20.36
N TRP A 463 9.72 -25.83 -20.34
CA TRP A 463 9.70 -24.44 -19.87
C TRP A 463 9.90 -24.38 -18.34
N LYS A 464 10.60 -23.37 -17.84
CA LYS A 464 10.67 -23.10 -16.38
C LYS A 464 9.32 -22.68 -15.83
N GLN A 465 8.56 -21.94 -16.62
CA GLN A 465 7.17 -21.56 -16.39
C GLN A 465 6.36 -21.89 -17.66
N PRO A 466 5.84 -23.12 -17.77
CA PRO A 466 4.94 -23.50 -18.86
C PRO A 466 3.57 -22.80 -18.71
N ASP A 467 2.91 -22.59 -19.84
CA ASP A 467 1.49 -22.21 -19.93
C ASP A 467 0.62 -23.27 -19.21
N PRO A 468 -0.31 -22.87 -18.31
CA PRO A 468 -1.13 -23.81 -17.53
C PRO A 468 -2.05 -24.71 -18.35
N ASP A 469 -2.55 -24.23 -19.49
CA ASP A 469 -3.47 -24.94 -20.37
C ASP A 469 -2.73 -25.73 -21.47
N ASP A 470 -1.56 -25.25 -21.90
CA ASP A 470 -0.70 -25.92 -22.89
C ASP A 470 0.78 -25.89 -22.50
N PRO A 471 1.26 -26.92 -21.78
CA PRO A 471 2.66 -27.01 -21.34
C PRO A 471 3.73 -27.02 -22.44
N THR A 472 3.36 -27.01 -23.73
CA THR A 472 4.31 -26.85 -24.83
C THR A 472 4.70 -25.38 -25.08
N LYS A 473 3.97 -24.41 -24.52
CA LYS A 473 4.25 -22.96 -24.64
C LYS A 473 4.88 -22.36 -23.37
N PRO A 474 5.67 -21.29 -23.49
CA PRO A 474 6.10 -20.48 -22.35
C PRO A 474 4.96 -19.57 -21.88
N TRP A 475 4.79 -19.42 -20.56
CA TRP A 475 3.79 -18.51 -19.99
C TRP A 475 4.21 -17.03 -20.04
N ILE A 476 5.50 -16.77 -19.85
CA ILE A 476 6.04 -15.42 -19.59
C ILE A 476 6.77 -14.77 -20.77
N CYS A 477 6.45 -15.14 -22.01
CA CYS A 477 7.16 -14.66 -23.20
C CYS A 477 6.22 -14.25 -24.35
N ASP A 478 6.52 -13.12 -25.01
CA ASP A 478 5.83 -12.65 -26.24
C ASP A 478 6.82 -12.55 -27.41
N GLY A 479 7.32 -13.71 -27.85
CA GLY A 479 8.25 -13.85 -28.95
C GLY A 479 9.58 -14.52 -28.58
N GLY A 480 10.52 -14.54 -29.52
CA GLY A 480 11.80 -15.25 -29.36
C GLY A 480 11.66 -16.75 -29.59
N LEU A 481 12.20 -17.56 -28.69
CA LEU A 481 12.08 -19.02 -28.71
C LEU A 481 10.65 -19.45 -28.35
N MET A 482 9.75 -19.53 -29.34
CA MET A 482 8.34 -19.91 -29.12
C MET A 482 8.08 -21.43 -29.17
N LYS A 483 9.13 -22.26 -29.23
CA LYS A 483 9.06 -23.73 -29.21
C LYS A 483 10.28 -24.28 -28.47
N LEU A 484 10.07 -25.29 -27.64
CA LEU A 484 11.17 -26.05 -27.04
C LEU A 484 12.01 -26.71 -28.14
N PRO A 485 13.35 -26.77 -28.01
CA PRO A 485 14.18 -27.58 -28.88
C PRO A 485 13.78 -29.05 -28.83
N GLN A 486 14.06 -29.81 -29.89
CA GLN A 486 13.84 -31.25 -29.88
C GLN A 486 14.73 -31.93 -28.83
N ASP A 487 14.17 -32.93 -28.15
CA ASP A 487 14.90 -33.81 -27.23
C ASP A 487 16.20 -34.30 -27.88
N LEU A 488 17.31 -34.10 -27.17
CA LEU A 488 18.66 -34.27 -27.68
C LEU A 488 19.20 -35.63 -27.21
N PRO A 489 19.21 -36.68 -28.06
CA PRO A 489 19.81 -37.96 -27.71
C PRO A 489 21.34 -37.81 -27.60
N ILE A 490 21.91 -38.18 -26.45
CA ILE A 490 23.34 -38.03 -26.15
C ILE A 490 23.91 -39.37 -25.72
N ASN A 491 24.89 -39.87 -26.47
CA ASN A 491 25.66 -41.07 -26.12
C ASN A 491 26.88 -40.72 -25.25
N ARG A 492 26.64 -40.07 -24.10
CA ARG A 492 27.63 -39.68 -23.08
C ARG A 492 27.01 -39.89 -21.70
N SER A 493 27.82 -40.35 -20.73
CA SER A 493 27.38 -40.58 -19.35
C SER A 493 26.75 -39.36 -18.71
N CYS A 494 25.73 -39.56 -17.85
CA CYS A 494 25.02 -38.47 -17.18
C CYS A 494 25.93 -37.52 -16.40
N ASP A 495 27.02 -38.00 -15.79
CA ASP A 495 28.03 -37.17 -15.12
C ASP A 495 28.71 -36.18 -16.09
N TRP A 496 28.96 -36.60 -17.33
CA TRP A 496 29.54 -35.74 -18.36
C TRP A 496 28.54 -34.68 -18.79
N VAL A 497 27.27 -35.06 -18.98
CA VAL A 497 26.18 -34.14 -19.35
C VAL A 497 25.97 -33.09 -18.26
N ASN A 498 25.89 -33.50 -16.98
CA ASN A 498 25.80 -32.60 -15.83
C ASN A 498 27.00 -31.64 -15.70
N THR A 499 28.21 -32.10 -16.04
CA THR A 499 29.44 -31.31 -15.88
C THR A 499 29.76 -30.41 -17.09
N ASN A 500 29.04 -30.55 -18.22
CA ASN A 500 29.35 -29.83 -19.47
C ASN A 500 28.10 -29.18 -20.14
N PRO A 501 27.20 -28.49 -19.40
CA PRO A 501 25.99 -27.90 -19.98
C PRO A 501 26.26 -27.07 -21.22
N ASP A 502 27.18 -26.10 -21.11
CA ASP A 502 27.44 -25.11 -22.16
C ASP A 502 27.98 -25.72 -23.46
N LYS A 503 28.51 -26.94 -23.44
CA LYS A 503 28.97 -27.65 -24.63
C LYS A 503 27.86 -28.37 -25.37
N TRP A 504 26.94 -29.03 -24.67
CA TRP A 504 25.85 -29.75 -25.34
C TRP A 504 24.63 -28.88 -25.60
N LYS A 505 24.45 -27.76 -24.88
CA LYS A 505 23.42 -26.74 -25.20
C LYS A 505 23.51 -26.28 -26.65
N THR A 506 24.72 -25.97 -27.15
CA THR A 506 24.92 -25.52 -28.54
C THR A 506 24.55 -26.59 -29.58
N TRP A 507 24.49 -27.87 -29.20
CA TRP A 507 24.08 -28.96 -30.10
C TRP A 507 22.57 -28.96 -30.40
N THR A 508 21.78 -28.14 -29.69
CA THR A 508 20.38 -27.89 -30.03
C THR A 508 20.23 -27.01 -31.28
N GLU A 509 21.19 -26.12 -31.54
CA GLU A 509 21.25 -25.25 -32.72
C GLU A 509 22.06 -25.90 -33.86
N ALA A 510 23.25 -26.44 -33.55
CA ALA A 510 24.15 -27.06 -34.52
C ALA A 510 24.77 -28.34 -33.95
N LYS A 511 24.34 -29.49 -34.47
CA LYS A 511 24.88 -30.80 -34.07
C LYS A 511 26.37 -30.89 -34.43
N PRO A 512 27.22 -31.48 -33.56
CA PRO A 512 28.65 -31.58 -33.81
C PRO A 512 28.94 -32.56 -34.97
N GLU A 513 29.97 -32.28 -35.75
CA GLU A 513 30.45 -33.20 -36.78
C GLU A 513 31.06 -34.46 -36.14
N CYS A 514 30.79 -35.63 -36.74
CA CYS A 514 31.25 -36.92 -36.22
C CYS A 514 32.73 -37.17 -36.54
N ASP A 515 33.63 -36.65 -35.71
CA ASP A 515 35.05 -36.99 -35.74
C ASP A 515 35.31 -38.45 -35.32
N THR A 516 36.35 -39.03 -35.91
CA THR A 516 36.98 -40.31 -35.56
C THR A 516 37.26 -40.51 -34.07
N SER A 517 37.48 -39.44 -33.29
CA SER A 517 37.65 -39.51 -31.82
C SER A 517 36.45 -40.08 -31.05
N PHE A 518 35.28 -40.21 -31.67
CA PHE A 518 34.12 -40.89 -31.09
C PHE A 518 34.21 -42.43 -31.14
N TYR A 519 35.18 -43.02 -31.85
CA TYR A 519 35.31 -44.47 -32.08
C TYR A 519 36.49 -45.14 -31.34
N THR A 520 36.99 -44.55 -30.25
CA THR A 520 38.06 -45.16 -29.43
C THR A 520 37.53 -46.30 -28.56
N TYR A 521 37.41 -47.51 -29.13
CA TYR A 521 37.08 -48.72 -28.39
C TYR A 521 38.28 -49.23 -27.58
N THR A 522 38.22 -49.16 -26.25
CA THR A 522 39.15 -49.88 -25.37
C THR A 522 38.71 -51.34 -25.25
N ILE A 523 39.36 -52.21 -26.03
CA ILE A 523 39.26 -53.67 -25.84
C ILE A 523 39.98 -54.00 -24.53
N SER A 524 39.26 -54.52 -23.53
CA SER A 524 39.86 -55.14 -22.35
C SER A 524 40.66 -56.39 -22.76
N LEU A 525 41.78 -56.67 -22.10
CA LEU A 525 42.56 -57.88 -22.35
C LEU A 525 41.65 -59.12 -22.27
N CYS A 526 41.63 -59.92 -23.34
CA CYS A 526 40.87 -61.16 -23.42
C CYS A 526 41.64 -62.30 -22.74
N ASP A 527 41.89 -62.13 -21.44
CA ASP A 527 42.44 -63.18 -20.59
C ASP A 527 41.32 -64.19 -20.26
N ALA A 528 41.64 -65.49 -20.40
CA ALA A 528 40.67 -66.58 -20.60
C ALA A 528 40.17 -67.28 -19.33
#